data_AF-A0A9X8VDB6-F1
#
_entry.id   AF-A0A9X8VDB6-F1
#
_cell.length_a   1.000
_cell.length_b   1.000
_cell.length_c   1.000
_cell.angle_alpha   90.00
_cell.angle_beta   90.00
_cell.angle_gamma   90.00
#
_symmetry.space_group_name_H-M   'P 1'
#
loop_
_entity.id
_entity.type
_entity.pdbx_description
1 polymer ?
#
loop_
_entity_poly.entity_id
_entity_poly.type
_entity_poly.pdbx_seq_one_letter_code
_entity_poly.pdbx_strand_id
1 'polypeptide(L)' 'MEQPIAVTRQSFDDWMVPVYAPADFILVRGEGSQVWDQQGKSYIDFAGG' A
#
# COMPACT_ATOMS: atom_id res chain seq x y z
N MET A 1 -4.86 10.94 22.89
CA MET A 1 -4.15 10.78 21.61
C MET A 1 -5.18 10.34 20.60
N GLU A 2 -5.44 11.14 19.58
CA GLU A 2 -6.32 10.73 18.49
C GLU A 2 -5.64 9.60 17.70
N GLN A 3 -6.38 8.53 17.46
CA GLN A 3 -5.89 7.44 16.62
C GLN A 3 -5.93 7.91 15.16
N PRO A 4 -4.87 7.66 14.37
CA PRO A 4 -4.89 7.99 12.96
C PRO A 4 -6.02 7.22 12.25
N ILE A 5 -6.64 7.85 11.27
CA ILE A 5 -7.68 7.23 10.44
C ILE A 5 -7.11 5.98 9.79
N ALA A 6 -7.83 4.85 9.88
CA ALA A 6 -7.43 3.62 9.21
C ALA A 6 -7.48 3.80 7.68
N VAL A 7 -6.33 3.71 7.03
CA VAL A 7 -6.21 3.84 5.57
C VAL A 7 -6.44 2.48 4.91
N THR A 8 -7.35 2.46 3.93
CA THR A 8 -7.72 1.25 3.16
C THR A 8 -7.51 1.48 1.66
N ARG A 9 -7.63 0.43 0.84
CA ARG A 9 -7.60 0.56 -0.62
C ARG A 9 -8.72 1.46 -1.15
N GLN A 10 -9.90 1.45 -0.53
CA GLN A 10 -11.03 2.30 -0.90
C GLN A 10 -10.73 3.79 -0.67
N SER A 11 -9.93 4.10 0.36
CA SER A 11 -9.52 5.48 0.65
C SER A 11 -8.79 6.13 -0.53
N PHE A 12 -8.11 5.35 -1.38
CA PHE A 12 -7.50 5.86 -2.60
C PHE A 12 -8.56 6.35 -3.59
N ASP A 13 -9.60 5.56 -3.85
CA ASP A 13 -10.66 5.90 -4.80
C ASP A 13 -11.48 7.11 -4.34
N ASP A 14 -11.68 7.23 -3.02
CA ASP A 14 -12.47 8.31 -2.43
C ASP A 14 -11.73 9.66 -2.44
N TRP A 15 -10.38 9.66 -2.36
CA TRP A 15 -9.60 10.87 -2.09
C TRP A 15 -8.67 11.29 -3.24
N MET A 16 -8.25 10.36 -4.09
CA MET A 16 -7.28 10.64 -5.16
C MET A 16 -7.97 10.93 -6.48
N VAL A 17 -7.38 11.82 -7.28
CA VAL A 17 -7.78 11.98 -8.68
C VAL A 17 -7.44 10.68 -9.43
N PRO A 18 -8.37 10.09 -10.21
CA PRO A 18 -8.23 8.73 -10.74
C PRO A 18 -7.34 8.65 -11.99
N VAL A 19 -6.09 9.10 -11.87
CA VAL A 19 -5.06 9.00 -12.92
C VAL A 19 -4.24 7.70 -12.83
N TYR A 20 -4.38 6.96 -11.73
CA TYR A 20 -3.79 5.63 -11.52
C TYR A 20 -4.85 4.61 -11.10
N ALA A 21 -4.60 3.34 -11.44
CA ALA A 21 -5.32 2.18 -10.91
C ALA A 21 -4.32 1.30 -10.13
N PRO A 22 -4.03 1.63 -8.85
CA PRO A 22 -3.05 0.89 -8.06
C PRO A 22 -3.56 -0.50 -7.68
N ALA A 23 -2.62 -1.37 -7.31
CA ALA A 23 -2.91 -2.73 -6.83
C ALA A 23 -3.88 -2.73 -5.62
N ASP A 24 -4.52 -3.87 -5.38
CA ASP A 24 -5.51 -4.03 -4.32
C ASP A 24 -4.92 -4.10 -2.91
N PHE A 25 -3.58 -4.19 -2.80
CA PHE A 25 -2.84 -4.21 -1.54
C PHE A 25 -1.98 -2.95 -1.39
N ILE A 26 -1.71 -2.57 -0.14
CA ILE A 26 -0.91 -1.40 0.21
C ILE A 26 0.36 -1.89 0.91
N LEU A 27 1.51 -1.61 0.31
CA LEU A 27 2.82 -1.90 0.90
C LEU A 27 3.09 -0.96 2.09
N VAL A 28 3.58 -1.51 3.21
CA VAL A 28 3.84 -0.78 4.45
C VAL A 28 5.27 -0.92 4.97
N ARG A 29 6.04 -1.88 4.44
CA ARG A 29 7.45 -2.09 4.79
C ARG A 29 8.23 -2.61 3.57
N GLY A 30 9.49 -2.24 3.46
CA GLY A 30 10.46 -2.83 2.54
C GLY A 30 11.80 -3.07 3.22
N GLU A 31 12.51 -4.11 2.78
CA GLU A 31 13.87 -4.47 3.19
C GLU A 31 14.57 -5.23 2.06
N GLY A 32 15.67 -4.68 1.54
CA GLY A 32 16.29 -5.21 0.32
C GLY A 32 15.29 -5.24 -0.84
N SER A 33 15.20 -6.37 -1.54
CA SER A 33 14.20 -6.60 -2.60
C SER A 33 12.93 -7.28 -2.08
N GLN A 34 12.62 -7.21 -0.80
CA GLN A 34 11.39 -7.76 -0.24
C GLN A 34 10.52 -6.65 0.35
N VAL A 35 9.22 -6.71 0.08
CA VAL A 35 8.21 -5.74 0.56
C VAL A 35 7.03 -6.46 1.19
N TRP A 36 6.32 -5.81 2.12
CA TRP A 36 5.18 -6.38 2.84
C TRP A 36 3.98 -5.46 2.79
N ASP A 37 2.78 -6.04 2.65
CA ASP A 37 1.52 -5.31 2.73
C ASP A 37 0.96 -5.19 4.15
N GLN A 38 -0.12 -4.43 4.31
CA GLN A 38 -0.85 -4.24 5.58
C GLN A 38 -1.30 -5.55 6.26
N GLN A 39 -1.44 -6.65 5.50
CA GLN A 39 -1.83 -7.96 6.01
C GLN A 39 -0.61 -8.84 6.34
N GLY A 40 0.60 -8.32 6.14
CA GLY A 40 1.86 -9.02 6.41
C GLY A 40 2.30 -9.96 5.29
N LYS A 41 1.62 -9.98 4.14
CA LYS A 41 2.06 -10.79 3.01
C LYS A 41 3.31 -10.19 2.39
N SER A 42 4.31 -11.03 2.16
CA SER A 42 5.59 -10.64 1.56
C SER A 42 5.59 -10.82 0.04
N TYR A 43 6.26 -9.92 -0.66
CA TYR A 43 6.50 -9.96 -2.09
C TYR A 43 7.97 -9.72 -2.37
N ILE A 44 8.52 -10.37 -3.41
CA ILE A 44 9.82 -9.99 -3.96
C ILE A 44 9.59 -8.87 -4.97
N ASP A 45 10.22 -7.73 -4.75
CA ASP A 45 10.10 -6.55 -5.59
C ASP A 45 11.09 -6.61 -6.75
N PHE A 46 10.57 -7.00 -7.92
CA PHE A 46 11.25 -6.87 -9.19
C PHE A 46 10.77 -5.65 -10.00
N ALA A 47 9.81 -4.86 -9.48
CA ALA A 47 9.43 -3.60 -10.08
C ALA A 47 10.50 -2.54 -9.80
N GLY A 48 11.03 -2.50 -8.57
CA GLY A 48 12.16 -1.65 -8.19
C GLY A 48 11.81 -0.17 -7.98
N GLY A 49 10.52 0.14 -7.80
CA GLY A 49 10.02 1.51 -7.73
C GLY A 49 10.19 2.30 -9.03
#